data_AF-A0A450WWW7-F1
#
_entry.id   AF-A0A450WWW7-F1
#
_cell.length_a   1.000
_cell.length_b   1.000
_cell.length_c   1.000
_cell.angle_alpha   90.00
_cell.angle_beta   90.00
_cell.angle_gamma   90.00
#
_symmetry.space_group_name_H-M   'P 1'
#
loop_
_entity.id
_entity.type
_entity.pdbx_description
1 polymer ?
#
loop_
_entity_poly.entity_id
_entity_poly.type
_entity_poly.pdbx_seq_one_letter_code
_entity_poly.pdbx_strand_id
1 'polypeptide(L)'
;MSILFLFPPFSESAYHGPHLAIPLLRSVLLKQGFQSFFIDMNIRMVKSLLSHETLEEIINLIPEANLRKESRIKVEAALTHALDTDLTDLMNGGSVALKTVLKYIRNIVFPAPDNIEECFEDELERSDVAQRIYHSFVDDVKAANPSHICISVAFGEQLAESVELVKLLKLALPDVIFVIGGSQINLLDNKQQDALQSANLFDYISIGNGEQTIVDIIKSSAKLSSNSQIVRSETMVSPDIDSLPSPIFDNLDEYIRPMSIPVLVTKGCYWGKCSFCDYPRLSNLGGKRYIARSTSTVLKEIIEVQNEISPDNINLISDAIPPAWYKELADKAIKNNIKLNTWSYMMHHSHLDYEYYERLSKAGVKSINFGTESLIDRLLAIINKQARYNDIKKNLKDAKKAGIITVSNVIPDYPSTTIKEGIENAAKFQDLLPHIDSLNPQMFDLTAGTPIHDNPSLYGISVNTDAYTKTNHGFHSLVYESTSELKETDRKILERCFAKLKWIAAIERRKRLYGDIQVSDEDIVIFDGSAIFIGDEGNKIWLMSIGYEWCLQDWEKSILEKVFKKRRECSIGNLKKHYVEKYPYQDYDSFDAWLLSLVDEGLVVTRRQNSQSRDITRDSIKNYFYR
;
A
#
# COMPACT_ATOMS: atom_id res chain seq x y z
N MET A 1 -14.93 22.42 25.14
CA MET A 1 -14.21 22.36 23.85
C MET A 1 -14.34 20.94 23.34
N SER A 2 -14.93 20.75 22.15
CA SER A 2 -15.01 19.44 21.48
C SER A 2 -13.94 19.40 20.38
N ILE A 3 -12.99 18.47 20.47
CA ILE A 3 -11.88 18.32 19.53
C ILE A 3 -12.11 17.05 18.74
N LEU A 4 -12.21 17.17 17.42
CA LEU A 4 -12.42 16.06 16.51
C LEU A 4 -11.20 15.88 15.61
N PHE A 5 -10.63 14.68 15.60
CA PHE A 5 -9.63 14.29 14.62
C PHE A 5 -10.28 13.62 13.41
N LEU A 6 -9.85 14.00 12.22
CA LEU A 6 -10.26 13.32 10.99
C LEU A 6 -9.05 12.59 10.40
N PHE A 7 -9.22 11.29 10.14
CA PHE A 7 -8.32 10.59 9.24
C PHE A 7 -8.95 10.60 7.83
N PRO A 8 -8.42 11.40 6.90
CA PRO A 8 -9.03 11.59 5.59
C PRO A 8 -9.04 10.30 4.75
N PRO A 9 -9.92 10.19 3.75
CA PRO A 9 -10.04 8.98 2.93
C PRO A 9 -8.80 8.70 2.06
N PHE A 10 -8.74 7.52 1.43
CA PHE A 10 -7.70 7.03 0.51
C PHE A 10 -6.35 6.65 1.10
N SER A 11 -6.34 6.20 2.36
CA SER A 11 -5.22 5.48 2.98
C SER A 11 -5.50 3.98 3.02
N GLU A 12 -4.87 3.23 2.12
CA GLU A 12 -5.03 1.77 2.07
C GLU A 12 -4.46 1.05 3.29
N SER A 13 -3.47 1.65 3.95
CA SER A 13 -2.85 1.09 5.16
C SER A 13 -3.80 1.13 6.36
N ALA A 14 -4.81 2.00 6.34
CA ALA A 14 -5.79 2.12 7.41
C ALA A 14 -6.97 1.14 7.32
N TYR A 15 -7.03 0.27 6.31
CA TYR A 15 -8.07 -0.76 6.28
C TYR A 15 -7.83 -1.86 7.32
N HIS A 16 -6.56 -2.15 7.60
CA HIS A 16 -6.14 -3.24 8.47
C HIS A 16 -5.65 -2.76 9.84
N GLY A 17 -6.23 -1.65 10.34
CA GLY A 17 -5.94 -1.08 11.64
C GLY A 17 -5.69 0.43 11.58
N PRO A 18 -5.78 1.13 12.72
CA PRO A 18 -5.65 2.57 12.77
C PRO A 18 -4.22 3.04 12.47
N HIS A 19 -4.10 4.18 11.77
CA HIS A 19 -2.82 4.87 11.65
C HIS A 19 -2.42 5.51 12.99
N LEU A 20 -1.16 5.30 13.43
CA LEU A 20 -0.70 5.65 14.80
C LEU A 20 -0.94 7.11 15.22
N ALA A 21 -0.82 8.05 14.29
CA ALA A 21 -0.80 9.48 14.61
C ALA A 21 -2.00 9.91 15.47
N ILE A 22 -3.22 9.60 15.05
CA ILE A 22 -4.43 10.06 15.76
C ILE A 22 -4.57 9.42 17.15
N PRO A 23 -4.52 8.08 17.31
CA PRO A 23 -4.47 7.42 18.62
C PRO A 23 -3.45 8.04 19.59
N LEU A 24 -2.25 8.33 19.11
CA LEU A 24 -1.19 8.92 19.92
C LEU A 24 -1.49 10.38 20.30
N LEU A 25 -1.86 11.22 19.33
CA LEU A 25 -2.15 12.64 19.58
C LEU A 25 -3.34 12.83 20.54
N ARG A 26 -4.36 11.98 20.42
CA ARG A 26 -5.50 11.97 21.36
C ARG A 26 -5.06 11.65 22.79
N SER A 27 -4.14 10.71 22.94
CA SER A 27 -3.58 10.33 24.25
C SER A 27 -2.76 11.45 24.86
N VAL A 28 -2.00 12.18 24.02
CA VAL A 28 -1.25 13.37 24.44
C VAL A 28 -2.19 14.48 24.91
N LEU A 29 -3.27 14.75 24.17
CA LEU A 29 -4.30 15.73 24.56
C LEU A 29 -5.03 15.32 25.84
N LEU A 30 -5.36 14.03 25.99
CA LEU A 30 -6.01 13.51 27.20
C LEU A 30 -5.14 13.72 28.44
N LYS A 31 -3.82 13.48 28.33
CA LYS A 31 -2.84 13.76 29.39
C LYS A 31 -2.79 15.24 29.80
N GLN A 32 -3.18 16.14 28.90
CA GLN A 32 -3.30 17.59 29.15
C GLN A 32 -4.70 18.02 29.61
N GLY A 33 -5.63 17.08 29.82
CA GLY A 33 -7.00 17.34 30.27
C GLY A 33 -8.00 17.64 29.15
N PHE A 34 -7.62 17.48 27.88
CA PHE A 34 -8.51 17.69 26.74
C PHE A 34 -9.11 16.38 26.25
N GLN A 35 -10.44 16.33 26.18
CA GLN A 35 -11.15 15.21 25.54
C GLN A 35 -11.15 15.37 24.02
N SER A 36 -11.02 14.26 23.30
CA SER A 36 -11.01 14.27 21.84
C SER A 36 -11.60 12.98 21.25
N PHE A 37 -12.22 13.15 20.09
CA PHE A 37 -12.84 12.08 19.31
C PHE A 37 -12.14 11.95 17.97
N PHE A 38 -12.41 10.87 17.23
CA PHE A 38 -11.94 10.75 15.86
C PHE A 38 -12.98 10.12 14.95
N ILE A 39 -12.86 10.40 13.66
CA ILE A 39 -13.55 9.70 12.59
C ILE A 39 -12.50 9.24 11.59
N ASP A 40 -12.43 7.93 11.36
CA ASP A 40 -11.64 7.36 10.26
C ASP A 40 -12.52 7.24 9.01
N MET A 41 -12.28 8.12 8.04
CA MET A 41 -13.09 8.18 6.82
C MET A 41 -12.71 7.08 5.83
N ASN A 42 -11.59 6.37 6.02
CA ASN A 42 -11.16 5.31 5.12
C ASN A 42 -12.13 4.13 5.15
N ILE A 43 -12.48 3.67 6.34
CA ILE A 43 -13.40 2.55 6.51
C ILE A 43 -14.80 2.91 6.03
N ARG A 44 -15.29 4.11 6.38
CA ARG A 44 -16.61 4.59 5.95
C ARG A 44 -16.70 4.73 4.44
N MET A 45 -15.67 5.28 3.80
CA MET A 45 -15.60 5.39 2.36
C MET A 45 -15.66 4.03 1.69
N VAL A 46 -14.87 3.05 2.14
CA VAL A 46 -14.87 1.71 1.55
C VAL A 46 -16.24 1.06 1.67
N LYS A 47 -16.89 1.14 2.84
CA LYS A 47 -18.25 0.61 3.04
C LYS A 47 -19.27 1.28 2.12
N SER A 48 -19.17 2.59 1.91
CA SER A 48 -20.08 3.33 1.02
C SER A 48 -19.85 2.98 -0.46
N LEU A 49 -18.59 3.01 -0.92
CA LEU A 49 -18.22 2.73 -2.30
C LEU A 49 -18.55 1.30 -2.74
N LEU A 50 -18.49 0.35 -1.80
CA LEU A 50 -18.77 -1.06 -2.07
C LEU A 50 -20.20 -1.47 -1.70
N SER A 51 -21.08 -0.52 -1.38
CA SER A 51 -22.51 -0.81 -1.27
C SER A 51 -23.07 -1.17 -2.64
N HIS A 52 -24.03 -2.09 -2.69
CA HIS A 52 -24.61 -2.60 -3.93
C HIS A 52 -25.11 -1.47 -4.84
N GLU A 53 -25.92 -0.56 -4.28
CA GLU A 53 -26.45 0.62 -4.98
C GLU A 53 -25.33 1.52 -5.55
N THR A 54 -24.29 1.80 -4.76
CA THR A 54 -23.19 2.66 -5.22
C THR A 54 -22.35 1.98 -6.29
N LEU A 55 -22.12 0.66 -6.20
CA LEU A 55 -21.41 -0.09 -7.23
C LEU A 55 -22.17 -0.10 -8.55
N GLU A 56 -23.50 -0.28 -8.54
CA GLU A 56 -24.33 -0.17 -9.75
C GLU A 56 -24.20 1.21 -10.42
N GLU A 57 -24.28 2.28 -9.63
CA GLU A 57 -24.09 3.63 -10.13
C GLU A 57 -22.69 3.82 -10.75
N ILE A 58 -21.63 3.33 -10.10
CA ILE A 58 -20.27 3.44 -10.62
C ILE A 58 -20.10 2.65 -11.92
N ILE A 59 -20.70 1.45 -12.02
CA ILE A 59 -20.67 0.65 -13.26
C ILE A 59 -21.32 1.42 -14.41
N ASN A 60 -22.40 2.15 -14.15
CA ASN A 60 -23.08 2.97 -15.15
C ASN A 60 -22.25 4.18 -15.63
N LEU A 61 -21.23 4.61 -14.88
CA LEU A 61 -20.30 5.68 -15.27
C LEU A 61 -19.16 5.19 -16.19
N ILE A 62 -18.90 3.88 -16.28
CA ILE A 62 -17.80 3.30 -17.07
C ILE A 62 -17.81 3.68 -18.56
N PRO A 63 -18.96 3.75 -19.25
CA PRO A 63 -19.00 4.13 -20.67
C PRO A 63 -18.45 5.53 -20.94
N GLU A 64 -18.68 6.47 -20.02
CA GLU A 64 -18.28 7.88 -20.12
C GLU A 64 -16.89 8.13 -19.53
N ALA A 65 -16.38 7.22 -18.71
CA ALA A 65 -15.04 7.33 -18.13
C ALA A 65 -13.93 7.31 -19.20
N ASN A 66 -12.91 8.15 -18.98
CA ASN A 66 -11.71 8.26 -19.82
C ASN A 66 -10.78 7.04 -19.67
N LEU A 67 -11.21 5.89 -20.19
CA LEU A 67 -10.52 4.61 -20.13
C LEU A 67 -10.18 4.08 -21.52
N ARG A 68 -8.98 3.50 -21.67
CA ARG A 68 -8.64 2.71 -22.87
C ARG A 68 -9.59 1.52 -23.00
N LYS A 69 -9.92 1.11 -24.22
CA LYS A 69 -10.88 0.03 -24.52
C LYS A 69 -10.59 -1.27 -23.75
N GLU A 70 -9.32 -1.68 -23.67
CA GLU A 70 -8.90 -2.89 -22.94
C GLU A 70 -9.02 -2.74 -21.42
N SER A 71 -8.70 -1.56 -20.89
CA SER A 71 -8.87 -1.26 -19.47
C SER A 71 -10.34 -1.24 -19.08
N ARG A 72 -11.22 -0.74 -19.96
CA ARG A 72 -12.66 -0.67 -19.71
C ARG A 72 -13.25 -2.05 -19.42
N ILE A 73 -12.94 -3.05 -20.25
CA ILE A 73 -13.42 -4.43 -20.07
C ILE A 73 -12.94 -4.99 -18.71
N LYS A 74 -11.70 -4.73 -18.33
CA LYS A 74 -11.12 -5.20 -17.06
C LYS A 74 -11.80 -4.54 -15.86
N VAL A 75 -12.07 -3.24 -15.96
CA VAL A 75 -12.73 -2.46 -14.90
C VAL A 75 -14.17 -2.91 -14.72
N GLU A 76 -14.93 -3.01 -15.81
CA GLU A 76 -16.32 -3.49 -15.79
C GLU A 76 -16.42 -4.88 -15.17
N ALA A 77 -15.59 -5.83 -15.64
CA ALA A 77 -15.57 -7.18 -15.07
C ALA A 77 -15.23 -7.20 -13.57
N ALA A 78 -14.30 -6.35 -13.12
CA ALA A 78 -13.93 -6.25 -11.71
C ALA A 78 -15.06 -5.69 -10.84
N LEU A 79 -15.76 -4.65 -11.31
CA LEU A 79 -16.82 -3.99 -10.56
C LEU A 79 -18.12 -4.80 -10.55
N THR A 80 -18.56 -5.36 -11.69
CA THR A 80 -19.70 -6.30 -11.73
C THR A 80 -19.47 -7.47 -10.80
N HIS A 81 -18.23 -7.95 -10.76
CA HIS A 81 -17.91 -9.04 -9.87
C HIS A 81 -17.94 -8.63 -8.38
N ALA A 82 -17.43 -7.45 -8.04
CA ALA A 82 -17.55 -6.92 -6.68
C ALA A 82 -19.01 -6.75 -6.25
N LEU A 83 -19.91 -6.41 -7.19
CA LEU A 83 -21.35 -6.30 -6.96
C LEU A 83 -22.01 -7.64 -6.58
N ASP A 84 -21.54 -8.73 -7.19
CA ASP A 84 -22.04 -10.09 -6.98
C ASP A 84 -21.38 -10.83 -5.80
N THR A 85 -20.45 -10.16 -5.08
CA THR A 85 -19.67 -10.76 -3.98
C THR A 85 -20.11 -10.22 -2.64
N ASP A 86 -20.14 -11.08 -1.61
CA ASP A 86 -20.34 -10.61 -0.24
C ASP A 86 -19.22 -9.64 0.15
N LEU A 87 -19.61 -8.45 0.62
CA LEU A 87 -18.68 -7.39 0.99
C LEU A 87 -17.66 -7.87 2.04
N THR A 88 -18.11 -8.72 2.97
CA THR A 88 -17.28 -9.32 4.02
C THR A 88 -16.22 -10.23 3.41
N ASP A 89 -16.57 -10.99 2.37
CA ASP A 89 -15.63 -11.86 1.66
C ASP A 89 -14.62 -11.05 0.84
N LEU A 90 -15.04 -9.94 0.20
CA LEU A 90 -14.12 -9.05 -0.51
C LEU A 90 -13.14 -8.36 0.43
N MET A 91 -13.62 -7.95 1.62
CA MET A 91 -12.82 -7.32 2.67
C MET A 91 -11.85 -8.33 3.31
N ASN A 92 -12.30 -9.55 3.60
CA ASN A 92 -11.50 -10.61 4.21
C ASN A 92 -10.61 -11.35 3.20
N GLY A 93 -10.88 -11.21 1.90
CA GLY A 93 -10.20 -11.90 0.82
C GLY A 93 -8.69 -11.68 0.83
N GLY A 94 -8.22 -10.59 1.43
CA GLY A 94 -6.82 -10.14 1.46
C GLY A 94 -6.70 -8.83 0.67
N SER A 95 -5.79 -7.95 1.09
CA SER A 95 -5.80 -6.55 0.63
C SER A 95 -5.69 -6.33 -0.89
N VAL A 96 -5.24 -7.31 -1.69
CA VAL A 96 -4.91 -7.09 -3.11
C VAL A 96 -6.15 -6.89 -4.00
N ALA A 97 -7.18 -7.74 -3.93
CA ALA A 97 -8.38 -7.54 -4.76
C ALA A 97 -9.12 -6.26 -4.37
N LEU A 98 -9.31 -6.04 -3.07
CA LEU A 98 -9.92 -4.82 -2.54
C LEU A 98 -9.17 -3.56 -3.04
N LYS A 99 -7.83 -3.54 -2.94
CA LYS A 99 -7.02 -2.43 -3.45
C LYS A 99 -7.21 -2.21 -4.94
N THR A 100 -7.27 -3.25 -5.76
CA THR A 100 -7.48 -3.06 -7.19
C THR A 100 -8.89 -2.54 -7.51
N VAL A 101 -9.93 -3.06 -6.87
CA VAL A 101 -11.31 -2.54 -7.02
C VAL A 101 -11.35 -1.07 -6.66
N LEU A 102 -10.84 -0.71 -5.47
CA LEU A 102 -10.81 0.67 -5.00
C LEU A 102 -9.99 1.59 -5.90
N LYS A 103 -8.87 1.11 -6.47
CA LYS A 103 -8.09 1.85 -7.47
C LYS A 103 -8.91 2.17 -8.72
N TYR A 104 -9.71 1.22 -9.21
CA TYR A 104 -10.57 1.45 -10.37
C TYR A 104 -11.71 2.42 -10.07
N ILE A 105 -12.38 2.23 -8.93
CA ILE A 105 -13.42 3.15 -8.45
C ILE A 105 -12.86 4.56 -8.34
N ARG A 106 -11.69 4.73 -7.71
CA ARG A 106 -11.04 6.02 -7.55
C ARG A 106 -10.81 6.72 -8.89
N ASN A 107 -10.29 6.01 -9.90
CA ASN A 107 -10.03 6.59 -11.21
C ASN A 107 -11.30 7.03 -11.97
N ILE A 108 -12.47 6.49 -11.62
CA ILE A 108 -13.76 6.86 -12.22
C ILE A 108 -14.42 8.00 -11.42
N VAL A 109 -14.42 7.88 -10.09
CA VAL A 109 -15.28 8.65 -9.19
C VAL A 109 -14.56 9.87 -8.59
N PHE A 110 -13.25 9.76 -8.37
CA PHE A 110 -12.40 10.74 -7.69
C PHE A 110 -11.17 11.08 -8.56
N PRO A 111 -11.34 11.88 -9.63
CA PRO A 111 -10.22 12.28 -10.45
C PRO A 111 -9.20 13.01 -9.57
N ALA A 112 -7.96 12.53 -9.62
CA ALA A 112 -6.89 13.10 -8.82
C ALA A 112 -6.26 14.28 -9.59
N PRO A 113 -5.83 15.33 -8.89
CA PRO A 113 -5.05 16.39 -9.51
C PRO A 113 -3.70 15.86 -10.02
N ASP A 114 -3.10 16.57 -10.97
CA ASP A 114 -1.79 16.25 -11.55
C ASP A 114 -0.63 16.76 -10.68
N ASN A 115 -0.87 17.84 -9.92
CA ASN A 115 0.08 18.45 -8.98
C ASN A 115 -0.61 18.93 -7.70
N ILE A 116 0.16 19.48 -6.76
CA ILE A 116 -0.37 19.92 -5.47
C ILE A 116 -1.10 21.25 -5.55
N GLU A 117 -0.69 22.14 -6.46
CA GLU A 117 -1.31 23.45 -6.62
C GLU A 117 -2.78 23.32 -7.05
N GLU A 118 -3.06 22.39 -7.98
CA GLU A 118 -4.42 22.00 -8.38
C GLU A 118 -5.28 21.45 -7.22
N CYS A 119 -4.67 20.96 -6.12
CA CYS A 119 -5.44 20.56 -4.94
C CYS A 119 -6.13 21.75 -4.27
N PHE A 120 -5.61 22.97 -4.44
CA PHE A 120 -6.09 24.18 -3.77
C PHE A 120 -6.97 25.06 -4.65
N GLU A 121 -7.05 24.76 -5.96
CA GLU A 121 -7.89 25.46 -6.93
C GLU A 121 -9.36 24.96 -6.87
N ASP A 122 -10.30 25.73 -7.40
CA ASP A 122 -11.76 25.43 -7.37
C ASP A 122 -12.24 24.66 -8.61
N GLU A 123 -11.35 23.99 -9.35
CA GLU A 123 -11.64 23.46 -10.68
C GLU A 123 -11.89 21.94 -10.75
N LEU A 124 -11.76 21.20 -9.66
CA LEU A 124 -11.95 19.74 -9.66
C LEU A 124 -13.43 19.36 -9.61
N GLU A 125 -14.05 19.13 -10.77
CA GLU A 125 -15.40 18.55 -10.83
C GLU A 125 -15.43 17.12 -10.24
N ARG A 126 -16.32 16.93 -9.26
CA ARG A 126 -16.57 15.64 -8.59
C ARG A 126 -17.85 15.02 -9.12
N SER A 127 -17.83 13.70 -9.34
CA SER A 127 -19.04 12.93 -9.67
C SER A 127 -20.10 13.04 -8.57
N ASP A 128 -21.37 12.85 -8.93
CA ASP A 128 -22.48 12.86 -7.97
C ASP A 128 -22.29 11.83 -6.84
N VAL A 129 -21.71 10.67 -7.18
CA VAL A 129 -21.34 9.64 -6.20
C VAL A 129 -20.34 10.18 -5.17
N ALA A 130 -19.27 10.83 -5.63
CA ALA A 130 -18.27 11.43 -4.74
C ALA A 130 -18.90 12.52 -3.86
N GLN A 131 -19.71 13.41 -4.46
CA GLN A 131 -20.38 14.47 -3.72
C GLN A 131 -21.30 13.90 -2.64
N ARG A 132 -22.12 12.89 -2.95
CA ARG A 132 -23.01 12.24 -1.97
C ARG A 132 -22.22 11.66 -0.78
N ILE A 133 -21.09 11.02 -1.06
CA ILE A 133 -20.20 10.49 -0.01
C ILE A 133 -19.64 11.62 0.85
N TYR A 134 -19.14 12.71 0.25
CA TYR A 134 -18.63 13.85 1.02
C TYR A 134 -19.70 14.53 1.88
N HIS A 135 -20.92 14.68 1.37
CA HIS A 135 -22.02 15.21 2.19
C HIS A 135 -22.34 14.31 3.39
N SER A 136 -22.26 12.98 3.23
CA SER A 136 -22.42 12.05 4.37
C SER A 136 -21.34 12.27 5.44
N PHE A 137 -20.07 12.49 5.04
CA PHE A 137 -18.99 12.81 5.97
C PHE A 137 -19.21 14.15 6.67
N VAL A 138 -19.73 15.16 5.95
CA VAL A 138 -20.08 16.45 6.55
C VAL A 138 -21.15 16.28 7.63
N ASP A 139 -22.18 15.46 7.39
CA ASP A 139 -23.22 15.20 8.37
C ASP A 139 -22.71 14.46 9.61
N ASP A 140 -21.82 13.48 9.42
CA ASP A 140 -21.13 12.81 10.53
C ASP A 140 -20.34 13.81 11.40
N VAL A 141 -19.58 14.70 10.76
CA VAL A 141 -18.81 15.72 11.47
C VAL A 141 -19.72 16.72 12.18
N LYS A 142 -20.82 17.15 11.55
CA LYS A 142 -21.83 18.04 12.18
C LYS A 142 -22.44 17.39 13.42
N ALA A 143 -22.76 16.09 13.36
CA ALA A 143 -23.32 15.35 14.48
C ALA A 143 -22.38 15.33 15.70
N ALA A 144 -21.06 15.35 15.48
CA ALA A 144 -20.07 15.43 16.54
C ALA A 144 -19.96 16.82 17.22
N ASN A 145 -20.61 17.85 16.65
CA ASN A 145 -20.60 19.24 17.12
C ASN A 145 -19.21 19.74 17.57
N PRO A 146 -18.19 19.67 16.68
CA PRO A 146 -16.82 20.02 17.05
C PRO A 146 -16.65 21.53 17.21
N SER A 147 -15.73 21.91 18.08
CA SER A 147 -15.16 23.27 18.11
C SER A 147 -13.84 23.37 17.34
N HIS A 148 -13.16 22.23 17.19
CA HIS A 148 -11.89 22.08 16.47
C HIS A 148 -11.95 20.83 15.61
N ILE A 149 -11.50 20.94 14.36
CA ILE A 149 -11.31 19.82 13.44
C ILE A 149 -9.83 19.72 13.11
N CYS A 150 -9.20 18.61 13.48
CA CYS A 150 -7.78 18.35 13.29
C CYS A 150 -7.59 17.23 12.26
N ILE A 151 -7.01 17.55 11.11
CA ILE A 151 -6.87 16.63 9.98
C ILE A 151 -5.44 16.13 9.90
N SER A 152 -5.27 14.80 9.97
CA SER A 152 -3.95 14.15 9.88
C SER A 152 -3.77 13.53 8.49
N VAL A 153 -3.13 14.27 7.58
CA VAL A 153 -2.79 13.82 6.22
C VAL A 153 -1.48 13.01 6.26
N ALA A 154 -1.60 11.68 6.25
CA ALA A 154 -0.44 10.79 6.31
C ALA A 154 0.15 10.49 4.92
N PHE A 155 -0.70 10.40 3.90
CA PHE A 155 -0.34 10.01 2.54
C PHE A 155 -0.74 11.09 1.51
N GLY A 156 0.00 11.17 0.40
CA GLY A 156 -0.23 12.17 -0.65
C GLY A 156 -1.64 12.13 -1.20
N GLU A 157 -2.18 10.93 -1.40
CA GLU A 157 -3.52 10.67 -1.93
C GLU A 157 -4.64 11.32 -1.13
N GLN A 158 -4.41 11.57 0.17
CA GLN A 158 -5.43 12.11 1.06
C GLN A 158 -5.51 13.65 0.99
N LEU A 159 -4.51 14.33 0.45
CA LEU A 159 -4.42 15.80 0.53
C LEU A 159 -5.53 16.50 -0.25
N ALA A 160 -5.71 16.16 -1.53
CA ALA A 160 -6.75 16.74 -2.37
C ALA A 160 -8.14 16.53 -1.76
N GLU A 161 -8.40 15.34 -1.24
CA GLU A 161 -9.69 14.99 -0.65
C GLU A 161 -9.90 15.64 0.72
N SER A 162 -8.82 15.92 1.45
CA SER A 162 -8.87 16.71 2.68
C SER A 162 -9.27 18.16 2.38
N VAL A 163 -8.74 18.73 1.31
CA VAL A 163 -9.08 20.10 0.89
C VAL A 163 -10.55 20.18 0.50
N GLU A 164 -11.02 19.27 -0.34
CA GLU A 164 -12.42 19.25 -0.79
C GLU A 164 -13.40 19.13 0.38
N LEU A 165 -13.14 18.17 1.28
CA LEU A 165 -13.93 17.99 2.48
C LEU A 165 -13.95 19.25 3.36
N VAL A 166 -12.82 19.94 3.50
CA VAL A 166 -12.72 21.18 4.30
C VAL A 166 -13.52 22.32 3.69
N LYS A 167 -13.54 22.46 2.36
CA LYS A 167 -14.39 23.46 1.69
C LYS A 167 -15.86 23.26 2.08
N LEU A 168 -16.36 22.03 2.01
CA LEU A 168 -17.73 21.69 2.40
C LEU A 168 -17.98 21.88 3.90
N LEU A 169 -17.03 21.47 4.76
CA LEU A 169 -17.14 21.62 6.20
C LEU A 169 -17.14 23.09 6.63
N LYS A 170 -16.38 23.98 5.99
CA LYS A 170 -16.39 25.42 6.31
C LYS A 170 -17.73 26.08 5.99
N LEU A 171 -18.41 25.64 4.93
CA LEU A 171 -19.77 26.11 4.63
C LEU A 171 -20.77 25.65 5.70
N ALA A 172 -20.64 24.40 6.16
CA ALA A 172 -21.53 23.82 7.15
C ALA A 172 -21.24 24.28 8.60
N LEU A 173 -19.99 24.58 8.91
CA LEU A 173 -19.46 24.82 10.26
C LEU A 173 -18.48 26.02 10.26
N PRO A 174 -18.96 27.25 10.00
CA PRO A 174 -18.09 28.42 9.76
C PRO A 174 -17.25 28.83 10.99
N ASP A 175 -17.73 28.55 12.19
CA ASP A 175 -17.08 28.96 13.45
C ASP A 175 -16.03 27.96 13.95
N VAL A 176 -15.90 26.80 13.30
CA VAL A 176 -14.97 25.75 13.72
C VAL A 176 -13.54 26.09 13.34
N ILE A 177 -12.60 25.81 14.23
CA ILE A 177 -11.16 25.99 13.98
C ILE A 177 -10.61 24.74 13.26
N PHE A 178 -9.98 24.95 12.10
CA PHE A 178 -9.43 23.89 11.27
C PHE A 178 -7.91 23.81 11.41
N VAL A 179 -7.40 22.63 11.73
CA VAL A 179 -5.97 22.34 11.87
C VAL A 179 -5.60 21.24 10.89
N ILE A 180 -4.50 21.40 10.15
CA ILE A 180 -3.96 20.35 9.27
C ILE A 180 -2.53 20.02 9.68
N GLY A 181 -2.17 18.73 9.61
CA GLY A 181 -0.81 18.24 9.83
C GLY A 181 -0.65 16.81 9.32
N GLY A 182 0.49 16.18 9.62
CA GLY A 182 0.77 14.80 9.23
C GLY A 182 2.02 14.67 8.37
N SER A 183 2.45 13.43 8.09
CA SER A 183 3.70 13.15 7.37
C SER A 183 3.72 13.78 5.97
N GLN A 184 2.60 13.76 5.24
CA GLN A 184 2.54 14.37 3.92
C GLN A 184 2.72 15.89 4.00
N ILE A 185 2.22 16.54 5.05
CA ILE A 185 2.38 17.98 5.26
C ILE A 185 3.84 18.32 5.61
N ASN A 186 4.53 17.44 6.34
CA ASN A 186 5.95 17.59 6.66
C ASN A 186 6.86 17.44 5.42
N LEU A 187 6.41 16.74 4.39
CA LEU A 187 7.17 16.54 3.15
C LEU A 187 7.03 17.71 2.16
N LEU A 188 6.06 18.61 2.38
CA LEU A 188 5.93 19.82 1.58
C LEU A 188 7.17 20.70 1.70
N ASP A 189 7.62 21.26 0.58
CA ASP A 189 8.65 22.29 0.61
C ASP A 189 8.09 23.66 1.05
N ASN A 190 8.95 24.68 1.06
CA ASN A 190 8.53 26.02 1.48
C ASN A 190 7.49 26.64 0.53
N LYS A 191 7.62 26.45 -0.78
CA LYS A 191 6.69 27.01 -1.78
C LYS A 191 5.30 26.37 -1.64
N GLN A 192 5.25 25.06 -1.45
CA GLN A 192 4.00 24.32 -1.24
C GLN A 192 3.36 24.65 0.12
N GLN A 193 4.17 24.86 1.17
CA GLN A 193 3.67 25.36 2.45
C GLN A 193 3.07 26.77 2.30
N ASP A 194 3.71 27.67 1.54
CA ASP A 194 3.22 29.01 1.27
C ASP A 194 1.90 28.97 0.45
N ALA A 195 1.79 28.07 -0.53
CA ALA A 195 0.57 27.84 -1.30
C ALA A 195 -0.57 27.35 -0.39
N LEU A 196 -0.32 26.34 0.44
CA LEU A 196 -1.29 25.82 1.42
C LEU A 196 -1.72 26.90 2.42
N GLN A 197 -0.77 27.72 2.88
CA GLN A 197 -1.05 28.84 3.77
C GLN A 197 -1.95 29.89 3.12
N SER A 198 -1.65 30.24 1.86
CA SER A 198 -2.34 31.25 1.05
C SER A 198 -3.74 30.82 0.61
N ALA A 199 -3.97 29.50 0.45
CA ALA A 199 -5.29 28.95 0.18
C ALA A 199 -6.31 29.29 1.30
N ASN A 200 -5.83 29.64 2.51
CA ASN A 200 -6.65 30.11 3.64
C ASN A 200 -7.81 29.14 4.01
N LEU A 201 -7.58 27.84 3.75
CA LEU A 201 -8.53 26.77 4.06
C LEU A 201 -8.46 26.38 5.54
N PHE A 202 -7.27 26.46 6.15
CA PHE A 202 -7.01 26.05 7.52
C PHE A 202 -6.71 27.26 8.40
N ASP A 203 -7.03 27.18 9.68
CA ASP A 203 -6.59 28.17 10.66
C ASP A 203 -5.13 27.90 11.05
N TYR A 204 -4.76 26.63 11.24
CA TYR A 204 -3.41 26.24 11.65
C TYR A 204 -2.83 25.12 10.79
N ILE A 205 -1.55 25.23 10.43
CA ILE A 205 -0.77 24.22 9.70
C ILE A 205 0.37 23.76 10.61
N SER A 206 0.30 22.51 11.07
CA SER A 206 1.31 21.90 11.94
C SER A 206 2.43 21.26 11.12
N ILE A 207 3.68 21.72 11.32
CA ILE A 207 4.87 21.17 10.67
C ILE A 207 5.83 20.55 11.70
N GLY A 208 6.26 19.31 11.45
CA GLY A 208 7.19 18.55 12.27
C GLY A 208 6.49 17.57 13.20
N ASN A 209 6.91 17.52 14.46
CA ASN A 209 6.36 16.64 15.48
C ASN A 209 4.98 17.13 15.93
N GLY A 210 3.94 16.30 15.81
CA GLY A 210 2.57 16.69 16.14
C GLY A 210 2.26 16.70 17.64
N GLU A 211 3.02 15.98 18.47
CA GLU A 211 2.63 15.67 19.85
C GLU A 211 2.53 16.91 20.74
N GLN A 212 3.57 17.73 20.81
CA GLN A 212 3.51 18.97 21.58
C GLN A 212 2.80 20.08 20.79
N THR A 213 3.01 20.12 19.47
CA THR A 213 2.44 21.15 18.59
C THR A 213 0.92 21.21 18.66
N ILE A 214 0.23 20.05 18.71
CA ILE A 214 -1.23 20.05 18.82
C ILE A 214 -1.71 20.60 20.16
N VAL A 215 -0.97 20.35 21.25
CA VAL A 215 -1.30 20.89 22.58
C VAL A 215 -1.17 22.41 22.56
N ASP A 216 -0.10 22.92 21.96
CA ASP A 216 0.16 24.35 21.87
C ASP A 216 -0.92 25.04 21.05
N ILE A 217 -1.26 24.48 19.87
CA ILE A 217 -2.37 24.98 19.03
C ILE A 217 -3.66 25.00 19.84
N ILE A 218 -4.08 23.89 20.45
CA ILE A 218 -5.36 23.79 21.17
C ILE A 218 -5.43 24.75 22.37
N LYS A 219 -4.31 25.02 23.05
CA LYS A 219 -4.27 25.96 24.19
C LYS A 219 -4.33 27.42 23.76
N SER A 220 -3.79 27.77 22.60
CA SER A 220 -3.70 29.15 22.11
C SER A 220 -4.66 29.46 20.96
N SER A 221 -5.45 28.50 20.50
CA SER A 221 -6.20 28.61 19.26
C SER A 221 -7.31 29.65 19.37
N ALA A 222 -7.41 30.45 18.31
CA ALA A 222 -8.54 31.32 18.02
C ALA A 222 -8.88 31.17 16.54
N LYS A 223 -10.13 31.42 16.18
CA LYS A 223 -10.53 31.44 14.76
C LYS A 223 -9.79 32.57 14.05
N LEU A 224 -9.11 32.27 12.95
CA LEU A 224 -8.38 33.25 12.17
C LEU A 224 -9.26 33.81 11.05
N SER A 225 -9.31 35.12 10.91
CA SER A 225 -10.09 35.80 9.87
C SER A 225 -9.38 35.83 8.51
N SER A 226 -8.04 35.73 8.51
CA SER A 226 -7.22 35.61 7.32
C SER A 226 -5.84 35.04 7.66
N ASN A 227 -5.23 34.40 6.66
CA ASN A 227 -3.91 33.80 6.69
C ASN A 227 -3.75 32.67 7.73
N SER A 228 -3.74 31.44 7.23
CA SER A 228 -3.39 30.26 8.04
C SER A 228 -2.08 30.50 8.82
N GLN A 229 -1.99 30.06 10.07
CA GLN A 229 -0.74 30.14 10.84
C GLN A 229 0.03 28.83 10.73
N ILE A 230 1.28 28.90 10.24
CA ILE A 230 2.21 27.77 10.31
C ILE A 230 2.79 27.69 11.73
N VAL A 231 2.60 26.53 12.39
CA VAL A 231 3.15 26.23 13.70
C VAL A 231 4.18 25.12 13.54
N ARG A 232 5.45 25.45 13.77
CA ARG A 232 6.56 24.48 13.65
C ARG A 232 6.88 23.88 15.00
N SER A 233 7.01 22.56 15.04
CA SER A 233 7.30 21.83 16.27
C SER A 233 8.69 22.16 16.80
N GLU A 234 8.83 22.17 18.12
CA GLU A 234 10.15 22.09 18.76
C GLU A 234 10.89 20.78 18.43
N THR A 235 12.18 20.78 18.73
CA THR A 235 13.03 19.59 18.61
C THR A 235 12.58 18.54 19.63
N MET A 236 12.29 17.32 19.17
CA MET A 236 12.04 16.19 20.05
C MET A 236 13.34 15.49 20.44
N VAL A 237 13.52 15.23 21.73
CA VAL A 237 14.66 14.47 22.27
C VAL A 237 14.24 13.11 22.83
N SER A 238 15.23 12.25 23.16
CA SER A 238 14.97 10.87 23.61
C SER A 238 14.12 10.76 24.89
N PRO A 239 14.30 11.62 25.92
CA PRO A 239 13.37 11.63 27.05
C PRO A 239 11.91 11.90 26.65
N ASP A 240 11.69 12.78 25.66
CA ASP A 240 10.34 13.18 25.25
C ASP A 240 9.60 12.01 24.62
N ILE A 241 10.22 11.32 23.65
CA ILE A 241 9.59 10.18 22.95
C ILE A 241 9.28 9.02 23.91
N ASP A 242 10.13 8.78 24.91
CA ASP A 242 9.91 7.71 25.90
C ASP A 242 8.81 8.07 26.91
N SER A 243 8.55 9.36 27.11
CA SER A 243 7.50 9.87 28.02
C SER A 243 6.10 9.97 27.40
N LEU A 244 5.99 9.66 26.11
CA LEU A 244 4.72 9.65 25.38
C LEU A 244 3.75 8.61 26.00
N PRO A 245 2.47 8.98 26.14
CA PRO A 245 1.46 8.05 26.66
C PRO A 245 1.20 6.91 25.66
N SER A 246 0.70 5.77 26.17
CA SER A 246 0.19 4.68 25.33
C SER A 246 -0.96 5.21 24.45
N PRO A 247 -0.98 4.92 23.13
CA PRO A 247 -2.05 5.38 22.24
C PRO A 247 -3.44 4.81 22.61
N ILE A 248 -4.49 5.59 22.38
CA ILE A 248 -5.89 5.18 22.60
C ILE A 248 -6.43 4.59 21.31
N PHE A 249 -6.81 3.32 21.36
CA PHE A 249 -7.42 2.59 20.25
C PHE A 249 -8.87 2.24 20.58
N ASP A 250 -9.81 2.94 19.95
CA ASP A 250 -11.26 2.76 20.04
C ASP A 250 -11.85 2.47 18.65
N ASN A 251 -13.09 1.96 18.60
CA ASN A 251 -13.82 1.56 17.37
C ASN A 251 -13.06 0.54 16.48
N LEU A 252 -12.33 -0.38 17.12
CA LEU A 252 -11.50 -1.36 16.39
C LEU A 252 -12.31 -2.39 15.61
N ASP A 253 -13.57 -2.58 15.96
CA ASP A 253 -14.54 -3.44 15.28
C ASP A 253 -14.91 -2.94 13.88
N GLU A 254 -14.61 -1.67 13.55
CA GLU A 254 -14.81 -1.14 12.22
C GLU A 254 -13.75 -1.63 11.20
N TYR A 255 -12.57 -2.04 11.66
CA TYR A 255 -11.42 -2.39 10.81
C TYR A 255 -11.46 -3.82 10.28
N ILE A 256 -10.76 -4.04 9.16
CA ILE A 256 -10.72 -5.32 8.43
C ILE A 256 -9.61 -6.20 8.99
N ARG A 257 -9.92 -7.48 9.27
CA ARG A 257 -8.91 -8.45 9.68
C ARG A 257 -8.13 -9.02 8.47
N PRO A 258 -6.86 -9.42 8.65
CA PRO A 258 -6.07 -9.34 9.88
C PRO A 258 -5.73 -7.90 10.24
N MET A 259 -5.95 -7.53 11.51
CA MET A 259 -5.71 -6.20 12.05
C MET A 259 -4.31 -6.10 12.64
N SER A 260 -3.60 -5.03 12.30
CA SER A 260 -2.27 -4.70 12.79
C SER A 260 -2.32 -3.44 13.65
N ILE A 261 -1.93 -3.54 14.91
CA ILE A 261 -1.88 -2.39 15.82
C ILE A 261 -0.47 -1.77 15.82
N PRO A 262 -0.33 -0.45 15.60
CA PRO A 262 0.96 0.20 15.58
C PRO A 262 1.49 0.48 16.99
N VAL A 263 2.79 0.27 17.20
CA VAL A 263 3.52 0.63 18.43
C VAL A 263 4.73 1.46 18.05
N LEU A 264 4.84 2.68 18.57
CA LEU A 264 5.97 3.58 18.26
C LEU A 264 7.27 3.04 18.86
N VAL A 265 8.32 2.94 18.05
CA VAL A 265 9.65 2.51 18.49
C VAL A 265 10.68 3.62 18.32
N THR A 266 10.82 4.14 17.11
CA THR A 266 11.75 5.24 16.81
C THR A 266 11.06 6.34 16.01
N LYS A 267 11.63 7.55 16.10
CA LYS A 267 11.49 8.57 15.07
C LYS A 267 12.83 8.78 14.41
N GLY A 268 12.84 8.90 13.08
CA GLY A 268 14.06 8.97 12.29
C GLY A 268 14.73 7.60 12.08
N CYS A 269 15.79 7.61 11.28
CA CYS A 269 16.55 6.43 10.86
C CYS A 269 18.01 6.52 11.31
N TYR A 270 18.53 5.48 11.98
CA TYR A 270 19.91 5.49 12.48
C TYR A 270 20.97 5.61 11.37
N TRP A 271 20.63 5.15 10.15
CA TRP A 271 21.47 5.33 8.98
C TRP A 271 21.30 6.71 8.38
N GLY A 272 20.08 7.06 7.95
CA GLY A 272 19.67 8.41 7.52
C GLY A 272 20.50 9.02 6.40
N LYS A 273 21.12 8.19 5.53
CA LYS A 273 22.05 8.62 4.48
C LYS A 273 21.66 8.18 3.07
N CYS A 274 20.59 7.38 2.92
CA CYS A 274 20.15 6.89 1.62
C CYS A 274 19.83 8.09 0.71
N SER A 275 20.40 8.10 -0.49
CA SER A 275 20.34 9.25 -1.41
C SER A 275 18.94 9.64 -1.84
N PHE A 276 17.99 8.68 -1.87
CA PHE A 276 16.60 8.88 -2.29
C PHE A 276 15.62 9.11 -1.14
N CYS A 277 16.06 8.98 0.11
CA CYS A 277 15.14 8.84 1.24
C CYS A 277 14.79 10.20 1.84
N ASP A 278 13.49 10.46 1.97
CA ASP A 278 12.89 11.64 2.55
C ASP A 278 12.51 11.47 4.04
N TYR A 279 12.57 10.26 4.58
CA TYR A 279 12.23 9.96 5.97
C TYR A 279 12.96 10.84 7.01
N PRO A 280 14.25 11.20 6.82
CA PRO A 280 14.92 12.13 7.74
C PRO A 280 14.22 13.50 7.88
N ARG A 281 13.34 13.88 6.95
CA ARG A 281 12.57 15.13 6.96
C ARG A 281 11.25 15.02 7.74
N LEU A 282 10.77 13.81 8.05
CA LEU A 282 9.45 13.60 8.65
C LEU A 282 9.33 14.08 10.10
N SER A 283 10.44 14.24 10.82
CA SER A 283 10.47 14.61 12.24
C SER A 283 11.56 15.63 12.54
N ASN A 284 11.27 16.60 13.41
CA ASN A 284 12.27 17.55 13.89
C ASN A 284 13.04 16.97 15.08
N LEU A 285 14.25 16.48 14.85
CA LEU A 285 15.10 15.82 15.86
C LEU A 285 16.36 16.63 16.23
N GLY A 286 16.42 17.92 15.87
CA GLY A 286 17.52 18.81 16.26
C GLY A 286 18.90 18.33 15.83
N GLY A 287 19.00 17.84 14.58
CA GLY A 287 20.25 17.32 14.01
C GLY A 287 20.59 15.88 14.39
N LYS A 288 19.85 15.23 15.30
CA LYS A 288 19.95 13.78 15.48
C LYS A 288 19.31 13.07 14.29
N ARG A 289 19.90 11.96 13.86
CA ARG A 289 19.29 11.13 12.79
C ARG A 289 18.10 10.31 13.26
N TYR A 290 18.11 9.91 14.54
CA TYR A 290 17.01 9.18 15.15
C TYR A 290 17.01 9.34 16.66
N ILE A 291 15.85 9.05 17.25
CA ILE A 291 15.64 8.83 18.67
C ILE A 291 14.76 7.57 18.84
N ALA A 292 14.91 6.87 19.97
CA ALA A 292 14.18 5.63 20.25
C ALA A 292 13.58 5.66 21.64
N ARG A 293 12.41 5.04 21.80
CA ARG A 293 11.84 4.69 23.11
C ARG A 293 12.66 3.57 23.74
N SER A 294 12.61 3.43 25.06
CA SER A 294 13.24 2.30 25.73
C SER A 294 12.53 1.00 25.37
N THR A 295 13.28 -0.10 25.25
CA THR A 295 12.68 -1.43 25.01
C THR A 295 11.77 -1.87 26.16
N SER A 296 11.97 -1.35 27.37
CA SER A 296 11.08 -1.59 28.51
C SER A 296 9.72 -0.93 28.31
N THR A 297 9.72 0.34 27.89
CA THR A 297 8.49 1.09 27.58
C THR A 297 7.72 0.41 26.45
N VAL A 298 8.41 0.05 25.37
CA VAL A 298 7.78 -0.63 24.23
C VAL A 298 7.25 -2.02 24.60
N LEU A 299 8.01 -2.81 25.37
CA LEU A 299 7.51 -4.12 25.82
C LEU A 299 6.26 -3.99 26.69
N LYS A 300 6.21 -2.97 27.57
CA LYS A 300 5.03 -2.68 28.38
C LYS A 300 3.81 -2.36 27.50
N GLU A 301 3.98 -1.48 26.52
CA GLU A 301 2.91 -1.11 25.58
C GLU A 301 2.43 -2.30 24.73
N ILE A 302 3.35 -3.17 24.30
CA ILE A 302 3.00 -4.42 23.61
C ILE A 302 2.13 -5.32 24.50
N ILE A 303 2.47 -5.47 25.79
CA ILE A 303 1.69 -6.28 26.73
C ILE A 303 0.29 -5.64 26.94
N GLU A 304 0.22 -4.33 27.10
CA GLU A 304 -1.06 -3.59 27.21
C GLU A 304 -1.93 -3.83 25.97
N VAL A 305 -1.40 -3.61 24.77
CA VAL A 305 -2.09 -3.86 23.49
C VAL A 305 -2.56 -5.31 23.36
N GLN A 306 -1.73 -6.29 23.71
CA GLN A 306 -2.10 -7.69 23.62
C GLN A 306 -3.25 -8.06 24.56
N ASN A 307 -3.21 -7.55 25.80
CA ASN A 307 -4.23 -7.84 26.81
C ASN A 307 -5.56 -7.15 26.51
N GLU A 308 -5.53 -5.91 25.98
CA GLU A 308 -6.73 -5.10 25.78
C GLU A 308 -7.38 -5.33 24.42
N ILE A 309 -6.58 -5.56 23.37
CA ILE A 309 -7.07 -5.56 21.97
C ILE A 309 -7.00 -6.95 21.33
N SER A 310 -6.05 -7.80 21.74
CA SER A 310 -5.78 -9.10 21.09
C SER A 310 -5.65 -8.98 19.54
N PRO A 311 -4.69 -8.19 19.03
CA PRO A 311 -4.56 -7.95 17.60
C PRO A 311 -3.97 -9.15 16.86
N ASP A 312 -4.25 -9.26 15.56
CA ASP A 312 -3.67 -10.31 14.72
C ASP A 312 -2.16 -10.14 14.58
N ASN A 313 -1.68 -8.89 14.50
CA ASN A 313 -0.26 -8.54 14.45
C ASN A 313 0.03 -7.19 15.14
N ILE A 314 1.30 -6.96 15.50
CA ILE A 314 1.78 -5.65 15.97
C ILE A 314 2.79 -5.09 14.97
N ASN A 315 2.59 -3.85 14.52
CA ASN A 315 3.54 -3.13 13.67
C ASN A 315 4.45 -2.26 14.54
N LEU A 316 5.75 -2.55 14.56
CA LEU A 316 6.73 -1.70 15.23
C LEU A 316 7.06 -0.50 14.33
N ILE A 317 6.50 0.66 14.65
CA ILE A 317 6.65 1.90 13.88
C ILE A 317 8.06 2.46 14.08
N SER A 318 8.84 2.40 13.00
CA SER A 318 10.21 2.88 12.90
C SER A 318 10.59 3.01 11.43
N ASP A 319 11.37 4.03 11.08
CA ASP A 319 11.97 4.16 9.74
C ASP A 319 12.93 3.00 9.43
N ALA A 320 13.67 2.54 10.45
CA ALA A 320 14.47 1.33 10.44
C ALA A 320 14.86 0.97 11.89
N ILE A 321 14.44 -0.20 12.36
CA ILE A 321 14.75 -0.62 13.73
C ILE A 321 16.26 -0.84 13.89
N PRO A 322 16.91 -0.21 14.89
CA PRO A 322 18.32 -0.48 15.20
C PRO A 322 18.52 -1.93 15.68
N PRO A 323 19.48 -2.71 15.13
CA PRO A 323 19.63 -4.11 15.49
C PRO A 323 19.90 -4.37 16.98
N ALA A 324 20.72 -3.53 17.61
CA ALA A 324 21.02 -3.65 19.04
C ALA A 324 19.76 -3.46 19.90
N TRP A 325 18.91 -2.50 19.53
CA TRP A 325 17.63 -2.23 20.19
C TRP A 325 16.67 -3.41 20.03
N TYR A 326 16.57 -3.98 18.82
CA TYR A 326 15.68 -5.11 18.58
C TYR A 326 16.10 -6.37 19.34
N LYS A 327 17.41 -6.63 19.40
CA LYS A 327 17.98 -7.71 20.21
C LYS A 327 17.63 -7.53 21.68
N GLU A 328 17.77 -6.32 22.23
CA GLU A 328 17.42 -6.05 23.63
C GLU A 328 15.92 -6.27 23.90
N LEU A 329 15.03 -5.82 23.00
CA LEU A 329 13.59 -6.10 23.10
C LEU A 329 13.32 -7.61 23.10
N ALA A 330 13.93 -8.35 22.18
CA ALA A 330 13.78 -9.80 22.08
C ALA A 330 14.28 -10.52 23.34
N ASP A 331 15.44 -10.12 23.88
CA ASP A 331 15.99 -10.66 25.11
C ASP A 331 15.05 -10.43 26.30
N LYS A 332 14.46 -9.23 26.40
CA LYS A 332 13.45 -8.91 27.44
C LYS A 332 12.18 -9.72 27.25
N ALA A 333 11.66 -9.86 26.02
CA ALA A 333 10.46 -10.64 25.75
C ALA A 333 10.64 -12.12 26.12
N ILE A 334 11.76 -12.73 25.71
CA ILE A 334 12.11 -14.11 26.05
C ILE A 334 12.22 -14.29 27.56
N LYS A 335 12.94 -13.38 28.25
CA LYS A 335 13.12 -13.44 29.71
C LYS A 335 11.79 -13.38 30.47
N ASN A 336 10.81 -12.63 29.96
CA ASN A 336 9.49 -12.47 30.57
C ASN A 336 8.45 -13.45 30.00
N ASN A 337 8.86 -14.40 29.15
CA ASN A 337 7.96 -15.35 28.46
C ASN A 337 6.81 -14.67 27.69
N ILE A 338 7.10 -13.52 27.07
CA ILE A 338 6.18 -12.77 26.22
C ILE A 338 6.49 -13.08 24.75
N LYS A 339 5.45 -13.32 23.94
CA LYS A 339 5.57 -13.43 22.49
C LYS A 339 5.19 -12.08 21.88
N LEU A 340 6.11 -11.47 21.14
CA LEU A 340 5.93 -10.12 20.58
C LEU A 340 4.81 -10.08 19.52
N ASN A 341 4.72 -11.08 18.65
CA ASN A 341 3.82 -11.11 17.49
C ASN A 341 3.98 -9.87 16.57
N THR A 342 5.22 -9.51 16.29
CA THR A 342 5.56 -8.24 15.61
C THR A 342 6.01 -8.42 14.17
N TRP A 343 5.84 -7.34 13.41
CA TRP A 343 6.60 -7.08 12.19
C TRP A 343 7.22 -5.68 12.22
N SER A 344 8.24 -5.47 11.37
CA SER A 344 9.03 -4.24 11.40
C SER A 344 9.84 -4.01 10.13
N TYR A 345 10.26 -2.76 9.90
CA TYR A 345 11.27 -2.40 8.92
C TYR A 345 12.69 -2.53 9.50
N MET A 346 13.61 -3.12 8.75
CA MET A 346 15.01 -3.24 9.13
C MET A 346 15.93 -3.09 7.92
N MET A 347 17.15 -2.60 8.14
CA MET A 347 18.19 -2.62 7.11
C MET A 347 19.04 -3.88 7.22
N HIS A 348 19.66 -4.28 6.11
CA HIS A 348 20.71 -5.28 6.13
C HIS A 348 21.95 -4.75 6.85
N HIS A 349 22.66 -5.63 7.56
CA HIS A 349 23.93 -5.33 8.20
C HIS A 349 24.89 -6.52 8.09
N SER A 350 26.19 -6.24 8.04
CA SER A 350 27.26 -7.25 7.94
C SER A 350 27.44 -8.13 9.19
N HIS A 351 27.03 -7.65 10.36
CA HIS A 351 27.21 -8.36 11.63
C HIS A 351 25.98 -9.17 12.08
N LEU A 352 24.91 -9.23 11.26
CA LEU A 352 23.73 -10.04 11.59
C LEU A 352 23.98 -11.47 11.17
N ASP A 353 23.50 -12.41 11.96
CA ASP A 353 23.66 -13.82 11.72
C ASP A 353 22.44 -14.65 12.13
N TYR A 354 22.54 -15.95 11.88
CA TYR A 354 21.48 -16.88 12.23
C TYR A 354 21.12 -16.82 13.71
N GLU A 355 22.07 -16.66 14.65
CA GLU A 355 21.75 -16.58 16.08
C GLU A 355 20.93 -15.33 16.39
N TYR A 356 21.27 -14.19 15.77
CA TYR A 356 20.49 -12.97 15.89
C TYR A 356 19.04 -13.18 15.43
N TYR A 357 18.82 -13.76 14.24
CA TYR A 357 17.47 -14.00 13.73
C TYR A 357 16.72 -15.10 14.48
N GLU A 358 17.40 -16.15 14.92
CA GLU A 358 16.82 -17.21 15.74
C GLU A 358 16.31 -16.64 17.07
N ARG A 359 17.07 -15.71 17.67
CA ARG A 359 16.65 -14.98 18.88
C ARG A 359 15.41 -14.13 18.65
N LEU A 360 15.35 -13.38 17.54
CA LEU A 360 14.15 -12.61 17.18
C LEU A 360 12.93 -13.53 16.96
N SER A 361 13.11 -14.64 16.25
CA SER A 361 12.07 -15.65 16.02
C SER A 361 11.56 -16.26 17.33
N LYS A 362 12.47 -16.62 18.26
CA LYS A 362 12.12 -17.11 19.61
C LYS A 362 11.30 -16.08 20.41
N ALA A 363 11.59 -14.80 20.28
CA ALA A 363 10.83 -13.72 20.90
C ALA A 363 9.45 -13.48 20.25
N GLY A 364 9.18 -14.07 19.07
CA GLY A 364 7.90 -13.95 18.38
C GLY A 364 7.87 -12.87 17.30
N VAL A 365 9.03 -12.43 16.77
CA VAL A 365 9.09 -11.62 15.55
C VAL A 365 8.66 -12.49 14.36
N LYS A 366 7.59 -12.09 13.67
CA LYS A 366 6.99 -12.87 12.58
C LYS A 366 7.55 -12.51 11.22
N SER A 367 7.72 -11.23 10.95
CA SER A 367 8.20 -10.76 9.64
C SER A 367 9.10 -9.53 9.74
N ILE A 368 10.01 -9.42 8.78
CA ILE A 368 10.90 -8.26 8.64
C ILE A 368 10.84 -7.79 7.19
N ASN A 369 10.59 -6.49 7.03
CA ASN A 369 10.71 -5.81 5.75
C ASN A 369 12.09 -5.17 5.61
N PHE A 370 12.87 -5.69 4.66
CA PHE A 370 14.22 -5.24 4.39
C PHE A 370 14.28 -4.18 3.29
N GLY A 371 14.89 -3.04 3.62
CA GLY A 371 15.26 -2.00 2.65
C GLY A 371 16.49 -2.41 1.83
N THR A 372 16.31 -3.38 0.91
CA THR A 372 17.38 -3.97 0.07
C THR A 372 17.80 -3.03 -1.07
N GLU A 373 16.83 -2.47 -1.80
CA GLU A 373 16.95 -1.58 -2.97
C GLU A 373 17.69 -2.14 -4.20
N SER A 374 18.83 -2.81 -4.03
CA SER A 374 19.63 -3.39 -5.11
C SER A 374 20.52 -4.53 -4.59
N LEU A 375 20.93 -5.42 -5.50
CA LEU A 375 21.93 -6.47 -5.28
C LEU A 375 23.25 -6.19 -6.04
N ILE A 376 23.41 -4.95 -6.52
CA ILE A 376 24.60 -4.47 -7.23
C ILE A 376 25.38 -3.53 -6.32
N ASP A 377 26.58 -3.93 -5.91
CA ASP A 377 27.39 -3.19 -4.92
C ASP A 377 27.71 -1.75 -5.36
N ARG A 378 27.90 -1.50 -6.67
CA ARG A 378 28.08 -0.13 -7.19
C ARG A 378 26.86 0.74 -6.93
N LEU A 379 25.65 0.22 -7.20
CA LEU A 379 24.39 0.93 -6.97
C LEU A 379 24.13 1.11 -5.48
N LEU A 380 24.40 0.10 -4.65
CA LEU A 380 24.31 0.23 -3.19
C LEU A 380 25.23 1.33 -2.66
N ALA A 381 26.44 1.47 -3.21
CA ALA A 381 27.36 2.54 -2.84
C ALA A 381 26.86 3.93 -3.29
N ILE A 382 26.31 4.06 -4.50
CA ILE A 382 25.71 5.31 -5.00
C ILE A 382 24.49 5.71 -4.18
N ILE A 383 23.60 4.74 -3.89
CA ILE A 383 22.44 4.93 -3.01
C ILE A 383 22.89 5.26 -1.58
N ASN A 384 24.15 4.97 -1.25
CA ASN A 384 24.74 5.11 0.07
C ASN A 384 24.07 4.17 1.09
N LYS A 385 23.92 2.89 0.75
CA LYS A 385 23.51 1.81 1.67
C LYS A 385 24.71 1.25 2.42
N GLN A 386 24.49 0.84 3.66
CA GLN A 386 25.56 0.30 4.52
C GLN A 386 25.97 -1.14 4.19
N ALA A 387 25.11 -1.91 3.54
CA ALA A 387 25.30 -3.33 3.26
C ALA A 387 25.73 -3.57 1.82
N ARG A 388 26.47 -4.66 1.60
CA ARG A 388 26.82 -5.19 0.27
C ARG A 388 26.02 -6.44 -0.06
N TYR A 389 26.09 -6.90 -1.30
CA TYR A 389 25.40 -8.09 -1.79
C TYR A 389 25.56 -9.32 -0.89
N ASN A 390 26.79 -9.59 -0.41
CA ASN A 390 27.05 -10.74 0.45
C ASN A 390 26.38 -10.63 1.82
N ASP A 391 26.29 -9.42 2.39
CA ASP A 391 25.59 -9.17 3.65
C ASP A 391 24.08 -9.40 3.46
N ILE A 392 23.52 -8.85 2.37
CA ILE A 392 22.09 -8.99 2.02
C ILE A 392 21.73 -10.46 1.83
N LYS A 393 22.51 -11.18 1.02
CA LYS A 393 22.34 -12.62 0.77
C LYS A 393 22.38 -13.43 2.06
N LYS A 394 23.35 -13.14 2.94
CA LYS A 394 23.49 -13.82 4.23
C LYS A 394 22.27 -13.55 5.12
N ASN A 395 21.88 -12.29 5.25
CA ASN A 395 20.76 -11.88 6.11
C ASN A 395 19.42 -12.48 5.68
N LEU A 396 19.11 -12.46 4.38
CA LEU A 396 17.89 -13.09 3.86
C LEU A 396 17.88 -14.61 4.12
N LYS A 397 19.01 -15.28 3.90
CA LYS A 397 19.16 -16.73 4.17
C LYS A 397 18.99 -17.05 5.66
N ASP A 398 19.69 -16.32 6.52
CA ASP A 398 19.68 -16.55 7.97
C ASP A 398 18.31 -16.23 8.58
N ALA A 399 17.67 -15.13 8.17
CA ALA A 399 16.32 -14.78 8.60
C ALA A 399 15.29 -15.84 8.16
N LYS A 400 15.34 -16.26 6.88
CA LYS A 400 14.46 -17.31 6.37
C LYS A 400 14.65 -18.63 7.11
N LYS A 401 15.90 -19.02 7.35
CA LYS A 401 16.26 -20.23 8.11
C LYS A 401 15.75 -20.18 9.55
N ALA A 402 15.69 -19.00 10.16
CA ALA A 402 15.13 -18.79 11.50
C ALA A 402 13.59 -18.81 11.54
N GLY A 403 12.92 -18.92 10.39
CA GLY A 403 11.46 -18.93 10.30
C GLY A 403 10.82 -17.54 10.26
N ILE A 404 11.61 -16.48 10.06
CA ILE A 404 11.09 -15.11 9.87
C ILE A 404 10.63 -14.96 8.42
N ILE A 405 9.43 -14.41 8.22
CA ILE A 405 8.92 -14.04 6.90
C ILE A 405 9.74 -12.84 6.39
N THR A 406 10.38 -13.01 5.23
CA THR A 406 11.27 -11.99 4.67
C THR A 406 10.58 -11.22 3.55
N VAL A 407 10.49 -9.90 3.71
CA VAL A 407 10.04 -8.98 2.66
C VAL A 407 11.24 -8.19 2.17
N SER A 408 11.38 -8.00 0.86
CA SER A 408 12.47 -7.21 0.27
C SER A 408 11.91 -6.11 -0.63
N ASN A 409 12.23 -4.86 -0.31
CA ASN A 409 11.96 -3.72 -1.20
C ASN A 409 13.11 -3.56 -2.20
N VAL A 410 12.79 -3.22 -3.45
CA VAL A 410 13.77 -3.05 -4.53
C VAL A 410 13.41 -1.85 -5.39
N ILE A 411 14.43 -1.10 -5.83
CA ILE A 411 14.30 0.00 -6.79
C ILE A 411 14.96 -0.45 -8.09
N PRO A 412 14.20 -1.01 -9.05
CA PRO A 412 14.76 -1.65 -10.24
C PRO A 412 15.57 -0.73 -11.15
N ASP A 413 15.15 0.53 -11.25
CA ASP A 413 15.58 1.50 -12.25
C ASP A 413 16.13 2.78 -11.62
N TYR A 414 16.80 2.66 -10.46
CA TYR A 414 17.48 3.79 -9.83
C TYR A 414 18.33 4.54 -10.88
N PRO A 415 18.34 5.89 -10.95
CA PRO A 415 18.76 6.58 -12.16
C PRO A 415 20.17 6.23 -12.66
N SER A 416 21.13 5.96 -11.78
CA SER A 416 22.49 5.58 -12.18
C SER A 416 22.64 4.12 -12.64
N THR A 417 21.55 3.38 -12.83
CA THR A 417 21.54 1.95 -13.23
C THR A 417 21.84 1.82 -14.73
N THR A 418 22.69 0.88 -15.11
CA THR A 418 22.84 0.46 -16.52
C THR A 418 21.89 -0.72 -16.81
N ILE A 419 21.51 -0.93 -18.08
CA ILE A 419 20.69 -2.10 -18.45
C ILE A 419 21.33 -3.43 -18.05
N LYS A 420 22.66 -3.55 -18.18
CA LYS A 420 23.39 -4.75 -17.77
C LYS A 420 23.23 -5.01 -16.28
N GLU A 421 23.37 -3.97 -15.46
CA GLU A 421 23.19 -4.08 -14.00
C GLU A 421 21.75 -4.32 -13.61
N GLY A 422 20.78 -3.73 -14.31
CA GLY A 422 19.35 -4.00 -14.08
C GLY A 422 19.01 -5.47 -14.31
N ILE A 423 19.51 -6.06 -15.40
CA ILE A 423 19.36 -7.49 -15.71
C ILE A 423 20.11 -8.36 -14.68
N GLU A 424 21.36 -8.01 -14.34
CA GLU A 424 22.14 -8.71 -13.31
C GLU A 424 21.44 -8.68 -11.95
N ASN A 425 20.85 -7.53 -11.59
CA ASN A 425 20.09 -7.35 -10.36
C ASN A 425 18.88 -8.29 -10.33
N ALA A 426 18.09 -8.33 -11.42
CA ALA A 426 16.96 -9.22 -11.55
C ALA A 426 17.36 -10.70 -11.44
N ALA A 427 18.46 -11.12 -12.09
CA ALA A 427 18.99 -12.47 -12.00
C ALA A 427 19.43 -12.83 -10.56
N LYS A 428 20.13 -11.92 -9.87
CA LYS A 428 20.49 -12.11 -8.46
C LYS A 428 19.27 -12.20 -7.55
N PHE A 429 18.20 -11.44 -7.82
CA PHE A 429 16.96 -11.55 -7.08
C PHE A 429 16.27 -12.89 -7.33
N GLN A 430 16.26 -13.36 -8.58
CA GLN A 430 15.76 -14.70 -8.93
C GLN A 430 16.45 -15.80 -8.11
N ASP A 431 17.78 -15.75 -8.00
CA ASP A 431 18.57 -16.70 -7.19
C ASP A 431 18.24 -16.64 -5.70
N LEU A 432 17.81 -15.47 -5.20
CA LEU A 432 17.47 -15.27 -3.79
C LEU A 432 15.99 -15.47 -3.47
N LEU A 433 15.11 -15.66 -4.47
CA LEU A 433 13.67 -15.89 -4.27
C LEU A 433 13.34 -17.00 -3.25
N PRO A 434 14.09 -18.13 -3.16
CA PRO A 434 13.83 -19.12 -2.12
C PRO A 434 13.92 -18.58 -0.68
N HIS A 435 14.58 -17.44 -0.50
CA HIS A 435 14.79 -16.75 0.78
C HIS A 435 14.01 -15.45 0.91
N ILE A 436 13.08 -15.17 -0.02
CA ILE A 436 12.24 -13.96 -0.05
C ILE A 436 10.78 -14.42 -0.12
N ASP A 437 9.99 -14.12 0.92
CA ASP A 437 8.56 -14.41 0.93
C ASP A 437 7.73 -13.38 0.17
N SER A 438 8.17 -12.13 0.13
CA SER A 438 7.55 -11.07 -0.67
C SER A 438 8.60 -10.13 -1.26
N LEU A 439 8.45 -9.81 -2.54
CA LEU A 439 9.28 -8.83 -3.24
C LEU A 439 8.42 -7.62 -3.60
N ASN A 440 8.87 -6.43 -3.20
CA ASN A 440 8.17 -5.17 -3.44
C ASN A 440 9.02 -4.28 -4.36
N PRO A 441 8.88 -4.45 -5.69
CA PRO A 441 9.50 -3.54 -6.63
C PRO A 441 8.74 -2.22 -6.70
N GLN A 442 9.50 -1.14 -6.61
CA GLN A 442 9.02 0.21 -6.79
C GLN A 442 9.94 0.94 -7.75
N MET A 443 9.39 1.41 -8.87
CA MET A 443 10.17 2.20 -9.82
C MET A 443 10.56 3.53 -9.18
N PHE A 444 11.72 4.06 -9.57
CA PHE A 444 12.28 5.25 -8.93
C PHE A 444 11.48 6.51 -9.27
N ASP A 445 10.97 7.14 -8.21
CA ASP A 445 10.42 8.49 -8.22
C ASP A 445 11.40 9.44 -7.49
N LEU A 446 11.63 10.61 -8.07
CA LEU A 446 12.50 11.62 -7.47
C LEU A 446 11.73 12.42 -6.43
N THR A 447 11.94 12.14 -5.15
CA THR A 447 11.37 12.97 -4.07
C THR A 447 12.17 14.25 -3.86
N ALA A 448 11.48 15.39 -3.74
CA ALA A 448 12.12 16.66 -3.43
C ALA A 448 12.84 16.66 -2.07
N GLY A 449 13.86 17.51 -1.92
CA GLY A 449 14.64 17.65 -0.68
C GLY A 449 15.44 16.42 -0.27
N THR A 450 15.62 15.45 -1.17
CA THR A 450 16.48 14.28 -0.96
C THR A 450 17.91 14.58 -1.45
N PRO A 451 18.95 13.87 -0.97
CA PRO A 451 20.31 14.09 -1.45
C PRO A 451 20.48 13.98 -2.98
N ILE A 452 19.70 13.12 -3.64
CA ILE A 452 19.67 13.03 -5.11
C ILE A 452 19.02 14.26 -5.76
N HIS A 453 17.95 14.80 -5.20
CA HIS A 453 17.36 16.05 -5.65
C HIS A 453 18.32 17.23 -5.49
N ASP A 454 19.02 17.30 -4.35
CA ASP A 454 19.91 18.43 -4.05
C ASP A 454 21.21 18.42 -4.88
N ASN A 455 21.60 17.25 -5.40
CA ASN A 455 22.82 17.08 -6.20
C ASN A 455 22.59 16.18 -7.43
N PRO A 456 21.68 16.54 -8.34
CA PRO A 456 21.13 15.64 -9.36
C PRO A 456 22.20 15.10 -10.32
N SER A 457 23.17 15.95 -10.69
CA SER A 457 24.25 15.58 -11.61
C SER A 457 25.17 14.47 -11.08
N LEU A 458 25.34 14.36 -9.75
CA LEU A 458 26.13 13.29 -9.12
C LEU A 458 25.50 11.91 -9.30
N TYR A 459 24.20 11.86 -9.59
CA TYR A 459 23.43 10.62 -9.73
C TYR A 459 22.98 10.36 -11.17
N GLY A 460 23.44 11.16 -12.13
CA GLY A 460 23.10 10.99 -13.54
C GLY A 460 21.66 11.41 -13.85
N ILE A 461 21.18 12.47 -13.22
CA ILE A 461 19.91 13.12 -13.57
C ILE A 461 20.07 14.63 -13.70
N SER A 462 19.15 15.26 -14.41
CA SER A 462 18.92 16.70 -14.39
C SER A 462 17.47 16.98 -14.01
N VAL A 463 17.27 18.03 -13.22
CA VAL A 463 15.95 18.50 -12.80
C VAL A 463 15.74 19.84 -13.48
N ASN A 464 14.84 19.88 -14.47
CA ASN A 464 14.60 21.06 -15.30
C ASN A 464 13.38 21.86 -14.84
N THR A 465 12.74 21.44 -13.76
CA THR A 465 11.54 22.05 -13.21
C THR A 465 11.48 21.85 -11.70
N ASP A 466 10.99 22.87 -11.01
CA ASP A 466 10.62 22.77 -9.59
C ASP A 466 9.14 22.35 -9.43
N ALA A 467 8.47 22.04 -10.55
CA ALA A 467 7.08 21.59 -10.54
C ALA A 467 6.99 20.14 -10.08
N TYR A 468 6.13 19.93 -9.09
CA TYR A 468 5.83 18.62 -8.56
C TYR A 468 4.91 17.84 -9.49
N THR A 469 5.03 16.53 -9.45
CA THR A 469 4.18 15.61 -10.20
C THR A 469 3.67 14.51 -9.29
N LYS A 470 2.47 14.03 -9.59
CA LYS A 470 1.88 12.87 -8.94
C LYS A 470 2.60 11.59 -9.35
N THR A 471 3.09 10.85 -8.36
CA THR A 471 3.64 9.50 -8.54
C THR A 471 2.95 8.50 -7.62
N ASN A 472 3.43 7.24 -7.58
CA ASN A 472 2.95 6.25 -6.61
C ASN A 472 3.35 6.60 -5.17
N HIS A 473 4.24 7.57 -4.95
CA HIS A 473 4.61 8.08 -3.63
C HIS A 473 3.79 9.32 -3.19
N GLY A 474 2.94 9.87 -4.07
CA GLY A 474 2.12 11.04 -3.78
C GLY A 474 2.55 12.29 -4.56
N PHE A 475 2.31 13.48 -3.98
CA PHE A 475 2.49 14.79 -4.63
C PHE A 475 3.81 15.50 -4.30
N HIS A 476 4.81 14.77 -3.80
CA HIS A 476 6.12 15.32 -3.41
C HIS A 476 7.26 14.86 -4.33
N SER A 477 6.93 14.31 -5.50
CA SER A 477 7.89 13.89 -6.53
C SER A 477 8.11 14.98 -7.58
N LEU A 478 9.26 14.95 -8.24
CA LEU A 478 9.67 15.90 -9.28
C LEU A 478 9.91 15.18 -10.61
N VAL A 479 9.66 15.90 -11.70
CA VAL A 479 10.05 15.44 -13.04
C VAL A 479 11.56 15.59 -13.20
N TYR A 480 12.22 14.53 -13.66
CA TYR A 480 13.65 14.52 -13.94
C TYR A 480 13.92 13.93 -15.31
N GLU A 481 15.03 14.37 -15.90
CA GLU A 481 15.62 13.75 -17.07
C GLU A 481 16.79 12.88 -16.63
N SER A 482 16.75 11.61 -17.02
CA SER A 482 17.85 10.70 -16.80
C SER A 482 18.95 10.96 -17.83
N THR A 483 20.17 11.21 -17.37
CA THR A 483 21.37 11.21 -18.22
C THR A 483 22.01 9.81 -18.30
N SER A 484 21.38 8.82 -17.67
CA SER A 484 21.80 7.42 -17.70
C SER A 484 21.56 6.74 -19.04
N GLU A 485 22.18 5.57 -19.20
CA GLU A 485 22.03 4.73 -20.39
C GLU A 485 20.64 4.06 -20.49
N LEU A 486 19.83 4.03 -19.42
CA LEU A 486 18.53 3.36 -19.44
C LEU A 486 17.52 4.17 -20.25
N LYS A 487 17.10 3.60 -21.37
CA LYS A 487 16.00 4.13 -22.18
C LYS A 487 14.67 3.81 -21.52
N GLU A 488 13.63 4.52 -21.92
CA GLU A 488 12.23 4.24 -21.52
C GLU A 488 11.82 2.77 -21.79
N THR A 489 12.32 2.19 -22.89
CA THR A 489 12.12 0.77 -23.21
C THR A 489 12.78 -0.16 -22.20
N ASP A 490 13.97 0.21 -21.71
CA ASP A 490 14.73 -0.58 -20.74
C ASP A 490 14.05 -0.57 -19.37
N ARG A 491 13.56 0.60 -18.93
CA ARG A 491 12.77 0.74 -17.70
C ARG A 491 11.55 -0.18 -17.71
N LYS A 492 10.81 -0.22 -18.83
CA LYS A 492 9.65 -1.13 -19.02
C LYS A 492 10.04 -2.60 -18.99
N ILE A 493 11.22 -2.97 -19.50
CA ILE A 493 11.73 -4.34 -19.40
C ILE A 493 11.99 -4.69 -17.94
N LEU A 494 12.69 -3.82 -17.20
CA LEU A 494 12.98 -4.03 -15.78
C LEU A 494 11.71 -4.11 -14.93
N GLU A 495 10.75 -3.22 -15.15
CA GLU A 495 9.43 -3.25 -14.52
C GLU A 495 8.76 -4.62 -14.69
N ARG A 496 8.71 -5.13 -15.94
CA ARG A 496 8.13 -6.45 -16.25
C ARG A 496 8.91 -7.60 -15.61
N CYS A 497 10.24 -7.55 -15.62
CA CYS A 497 11.08 -8.55 -14.96
C CYS A 497 10.79 -8.63 -13.47
N PHE A 498 10.80 -7.48 -12.78
CA PHE A 498 10.57 -7.44 -11.34
C PHE A 498 9.12 -7.73 -10.96
N ALA A 499 8.14 -7.35 -11.78
CA ALA A 499 6.75 -7.79 -11.63
C ALA A 499 6.63 -9.33 -11.72
N LYS A 500 7.36 -9.96 -12.66
CA LYS A 500 7.41 -11.43 -12.76
C LYS A 500 8.06 -12.06 -11.54
N LEU A 501 9.17 -11.50 -11.02
CA LEU A 501 9.82 -12.01 -9.81
C LEU A 501 8.92 -11.89 -8.57
N LYS A 502 8.23 -10.75 -8.41
CA LYS A 502 7.21 -10.58 -7.37
C LYS A 502 6.15 -11.66 -7.44
N TRP A 503 5.68 -11.97 -8.65
CA TRP A 503 4.68 -13.01 -8.88
C TRP A 503 5.22 -14.41 -8.54
N ILE A 504 6.46 -14.75 -8.93
CA ILE A 504 7.08 -16.02 -8.57
C ILE A 504 7.21 -16.14 -7.04
N ALA A 505 7.66 -15.09 -6.35
CA ALA A 505 7.76 -15.07 -4.90
C ALA A 505 6.40 -15.36 -4.23
N ALA A 506 5.34 -14.72 -4.72
CA ALA A 506 3.99 -14.95 -4.24
C ALA A 506 3.54 -16.41 -4.44
N ILE A 507 3.81 -17.00 -5.61
CA ILE A 507 3.49 -18.41 -5.88
C ILE A 507 4.26 -19.36 -4.95
N GLU A 508 5.56 -19.17 -4.80
CA GLU A 508 6.37 -20.03 -3.94
C GLU A 508 5.97 -19.92 -2.48
N ARG A 509 5.59 -18.71 -2.02
CA ARG A 509 4.98 -18.52 -0.71
C ARG A 509 3.69 -19.32 -0.57
N ARG A 510 2.79 -19.26 -1.57
CA ARG A 510 1.52 -20.01 -1.57
C ARG A 510 1.78 -21.52 -1.52
N LYS A 511 2.65 -22.05 -2.37
CA LYS A 511 3.01 -23.48 -2.35
C LYS A 511 3.45 -23.95 -0.96
N ARG A 512 4.23 -23.13 -0.26
CA ARG A 512 4.65 -23.44 1.13
C ARG A 512 3.50 -23.39 2.13
N LEU A 513 2.59 -22.41 2.01
CA LEU A 513 1.45 -22.27 2.91
C LEU A 513 0.39 -23.36 2.69
N TYR A 514 0.16 -23.76 1.43
CA TYR A 514 -0.93 -24.66 1.04
C TYR A 514 -0.50 -26.09 0.72
N GLY A 515 0.81 -26.38 0.67
CA GLY A 515 1.35 -27.67 0.24
C GLY A 515 0.87 -28.87 1.07
N ASP A 516 0.51 -28.64 2.34
CA ASP A 516 0.10 -29.69 3.29
C ASP A 516 -1.39 -29.60 3.69
N ILE A 517 -2.15 -28.66 3.13
CA ILE A 517 -3.55 -28.44 3.54
C ILE A 517 -4.47 -29.51 2.95
N GLN A 518 -5.07 -30.33 3.82
CA GLN A 518 -6.26 -31.13 3.50
C GLN A 518 -7.50 -30.23 3.63
N VAL A 519 -8.10 -29.86 2.50
CA VAL A 519 -9.30 -29.01 2.46
C VAL A 519 -10.54 -29.85 2.82
N SER A 520 -11.31 -29.45 3.83
CA SER A 520 -12.58 -30.07 4.20
C SER A 520 -13.75 -29.53 3.36
N ASP A 521 -14.91 -30.16 3.44
CA ASP A 521 -16.04 -29.90 2.52
C ASP A 521 -16.77 -28.56 2.80
N GLU A 522 -16.47 -27.97 3.95
CA GLU A 522 -17.05 -26.71 4.44
C GLU A 522 -16.08 -25.52 4.27
N ASP A 523 -14.82 -25.76 3.88
CA ASP A 523 -13.80 -24.70 3.82
C ASP A 523 -13.88 -23.87 2.54
N ILE A 524 -13.95 -22.54 2.68
CA ILE A 524 -13.74 -21.58 1.59
C ILE A 524 -12.23 -21.41 1.40
N VAL A 525 -11.70 -21.76 0.22
CA VAL A 525 -10.27 -21.55 -0.09
C VAL A 525 -10.07 -20.17 -0.71
N ILE A 526 -9.65 -19.20 0.10
CA ILE A 526 -9.27 -17.85 -0.34
C ILE A 526 -7.78 -17.84 -0.71
N PHE A 527 -7.46 -17.64 -1.98
CA PHE A 527 -6.06 -17.58 -2.43
C PHE A 527 -5.51 -16.16 -2.33
N ASP A 528 -5.03 -15.76 -1.14
CA ASP A 528 -4.11 -14.62 -0.97
C ASP A 528 -4.62 -13.30 -1.62
N GLY A 529 -5.82 -12.87 -1.28
CA GLY A 529 -6.43 -11.68 -1.92
C GLY A 529 -7.22 -11.99 -3.16
N SER A 530 -7.09 -13.19 -3.73
CA SER A 530 -7.74 -13.56 -4.99
C SER A 530 -8.93 -14.45 -4.70
N ALA A 531 -10.12 -13.93 -4.95
CA ALA A 531 -11.33 -14.71 -4.88
C ALA A 531 -11.48 -15.53 -6.18
N ILE A 532 -11.94 -16.77 -6.03
CA ILE A 532 -12.11 -17.73 -7.12
C ILE A 532 -13.59 -17.81 -7.45
N PHE A 533 -13.94 -17.56 -8.70
CA PHE A 533 -15.32 -17.59 -9.15
C PHE A 533 -15.57 -18.72 -10.12
N ILE A 534 -16.67 -19.43 -9.86
CA ILE A 534 -17.27 -20.40 -10.77
C ILE A 534 -18.47 -19.70 -11.39
N GLY A 535 -18.44 -19.46 -12.70
CA GLY A 535 -19.66 -19.08 -13.42
C GLY A 535 -20.51 -20.32 -13.69
N ASP A 536 -21.83 -20.19 -13.58
CA ASP A 536 -22.79 -21.27 -13.87
C ASP A 536 -22.70 -21.75 -15.34
N GLU A 537 -22.15 -20.94 -16.24
CA GLU A 537 -21.90 -21.31 -17.63
C GLU A 537 -20.51 -21.93 -17.85
N GLY A 538 -20.38 -23.21 -17.46
CA GLY A 538 -19.53 -24.17 -18.16
C GLY A 538 -18.03 -24.18 -17.86
N ASN A 539 -17.63 -24.80 -16.75
CA ASN A 539 -16.24 -25.23 -16.46
C ASN A 539 -15.16 -24.14 -16.66
N LYS A 540 -15.46 -22.87 -16.42
CA LYS A 540 -14.44 -21.81 -16.35
C LYS A 540 -14.26 -21.38 -14.91
N ILE A 541 -13.02 -21.41 -14.45
CA ILE A 541 -12.59 -20.90 -13.14
C ILE A 541 -11.99 -19.52 -13.39
N TRP A 542 -12.58 -18.49 -12.81
CA TRP A 542 -12.05 -17.14 -12.84
C TRP A 542 -11.26 -16.91 -11.55
N LEU A 543 -9.95 -16.79 -11.67
CA LEU A 543 -9.08 -16.32 -10.59
C LEU A 543 -9.07 -14.81 -10.61
N MET A 544 -9.74 -14.18 -9.66
CA MET A 544 -9.69 -12.73 -9.56
C MET A 544 -8.47 -12.30 -8.74
N SER A 545 -7.30 -12.25 -9.38
CA SER A 545 -6.32 -11.21 -9.03
C SER A 545 -6.41 -10.19 -10.14
N ILE A 546 -7.18 -9.16 -9.90
CA ILE A 546 -7.53 -8.13 -10.86
C ILE A 546 -6.23 -7.46 -11.33
N GLY A 547 -5.80 -7.77 -12.55
CA GLY A 547 -4.60 -7.18 -13.16
C GLY A 547 -3.82 -8.07 -14.14
N TYR A 548 -3.92 -9.40 -14.07
CA TYR A 548 -3.09 -10.30 -14.89
C TYR A 548 -3.87 -11.55 -15.35
N GLU A 549 -3.56 -12.07 -16.54
CA GLU A 549 -4.00 -13.41 -16.98
C GLU A 549 -3.28 -14.49 -16.17
N TRP A 550 -4.01 -15.51 -15.71
CA TRP A 550 -3.48 -16.61 -14.91
C TRP A 550 -3.39 -17.90 -15.73
N CYS A 551 -2.26 -18.61 -15.60
CA CYS A 551 -2.16 -20.03 -15.95
C CYS A 551 -2.12 -20.83 -14.63
N LEU A 552 -3.23 -21.49 -14.29
CA LEU A 552 -3.32 -22.39 -13.13
C LEU A 552 -2.26 -23.49 -13.25
N GLN A 553 -1.48 -23.69 -12.20
CA GLN A 553 -0.59 -24.85 -12.12
C GLN A 553 -1.41 -26.11 -11.80
N ASP A 554 -0.91 -27.28 -12.19
CA ASP A 554 -1.65 -28.55 -12.02
C ASP A 554 -2.03 -28.86 -10.57
N TRP A 555 -1.25 -28.41 -9.59
CA TRP A 555 -1.55 -28.58 -8.17
C TRP A 555 -2.68 -27.66 -7.69
N GLU A 556 -2.75 -26.40 -8.15
CA GLU A 556 -3.86 -25.48 -7.88
C GLU A 556 -5.14 -26.04 -8.51
N LYS A 557 -5.05 -26.52 -9.74
CA LYS A 557 -6.13 -27.22 -10.43
C LYS A 557 -6.57 -28.46 -9.64
N SER A 558 -5.66 -29.25 -9.11
CA SER A 558 -5.98 -30.44 -8.30
C SER A 558 -6.70 -30.10 -6.99
N ILE A 559 -6.29 -29.02 -6.30
CA ILE A 559 -6.97 -28.53 -5.09
C ILE A 559 -8.38 -28.06 -5.43
N LEU A 560 -8.53 -27.25 -6.47
CA LEU A 560 -9.83 -26.76 -6.95
C LEU A 560 -10.74 -27.92 -7.38
N GLU A 561 -10.21 -28.89 -8.12
CA GLU A 561 -10.95 -30.09 -8.53
C GLU A 561 -11.41 -30.94 -7.33
N LYS A 562 -10.63 -31.02 -6.25
CA LYS A 562 -11.03 -31.73 -5.00
C LYS A 562 -12.17 -31.01 -4.30
N VAL A 563 -12.08 -29.69 -4.14
CA VAL A 563 -13.14 -28.84 -3.55
C VAL A 563 -14.44 -28.95 -4.37
N PHE A 564 -14.33 -28.93 -5.70
CA PHE A 564 -15.50 -28.96 -6.58
C PHE A 564 -16.08 -30.35 -6.85
N LYS A 565 -15.28 -31.43 -6.80
CA LYS A 565 -15.81 -32.80 -6.95
C LYS A 565 -16.81 -33.16 -5.85
N LYS A 566 -16.69 -32.59 -4.66
CA LYS A 566 -17.59 -32.89 -3.54
C LYS A 566 -18.81 -31.98 -3.45
N ARG A 567 -18.79 -30.78 -4.06
CA ARG A 567 -19.99 -29.95 -4.28
C ARG A 567 -20.86 -30.38 -5.47
N ARG A 568 -20.43 -31.39 -6.25
CA ARG A 568 -21.18 -31.97 -7.38
C ARG A 568 -22.24 -32.99 -6.92
N GLU A 569 -23.26 -32.51 -6.23
CA GLU A 569 -24.61 -33.10 -6.33
C GLU A 569 -25.54 -32.26 -7.23
N CYS A 570 -24.99 -31.35 -8.06
CA CYS A 570 -25.74 -30.76 -9.17
C CYS A 570 -25.19 -31.26 -10.51
N SER A 571 -26.03 -31.96 -11.26
CA SER A 571 -25.68 -32.84 -12.37
C SER A 571 -25.50 -32.12 -13.71
N ILE A 572 -24.32 -32.23 -14.33
CA ILE A 572 -24.15 -32.01 -15.79
C ILE A 572 -23.20 -33.08 -16.35
N GLY A 573 -23.78 -34.21 -16.75
CA GLY A 573 -23.08 -35.31 -17.39
C GLY A 573 -23.14 -35.24 -18.92
N ASN A 574 -22.02 -35.60 -19.57
CA ASN A 574 -21.95 -36.34 -20.85
C ASN A 574 -21.53 -35.67 -22.18
N LEU A 575 -21.05 -34.42 -22.26
CA LEU A 575 -20.64 -33.85 -23.58
C LEU A 575 -19.14 -33.50 -23.77
N LYS A 576 -18.33 -33.31 -22.73
CA LYS A 576 -16.97 -32.73 -22.89
C LYS A 576 -15.80 -33.73 -23.06
N LYS A 577 -16.01 -35.04 -22.88
CA LYS A 577 -14.89 -35.98 -22.69
C LYS A 577 -14.25 -36.54 -23.97
N HIS A 578 -14.84 -36.37 -25.16
CA HIS A 578 -14.42 -37.15 -26.33
C HIS A 578 -13.45 -36.45 -27.32
N TYR A 579 -13.25 -35.12 -27.25
CA TYR A 579 -12.48 -34.40 -28.28
C TYR A 579 -11.17 -33.76 -27.79
N VAL A 580 -11.04 -33.42 -26.51
CA VAL A 580 -9.79 -32.84 -25.94
C VAL A 580 -8.64 -33.86 -25.93
N GLU A 581 -8.95 -35.16 -25.90
CA GLU A 581 -7.94 -36.23 -25.94
C GLU A 581 -7.27 -36.39 -27.31
N LYS A 582 -7.81 -35.81 -28.39
CA LYS A 582 -7.29 -36.03 -29.75
C LYS A 582 -6.28 -34.96 -30.21
N TYR A 583 -6.30 -33.75 -29.63
CA TYR A 583 -5.42 -32.63 -30.04
C TYR A 583 -5.09 -31.71 -28.85
N PRO A 584 -4.14 -32.09 -27.97
CA PRO A 584 -3.78 -31.28 -26.81
C PRO A 584 -3.04 -29.99 -27.21
N TYR A 585 -3.38 -28.88 -26.56
CA TYR A 585 -2.77 -27.55 -26.77
C TYR A 585 -1.24 -27.53 -26.59
N GLN A 586 -0.70 -28.46 -25.78
CA GLN A 586 0.71 -28.54 -25.41
C GLN A 586 1.65 -28.87 -26.58
N ASP A 587 1.10 -29.28 -27.74
CA ASP A 587 1.88 -29.64 -28.93
C ASP A 587 2.12 -28.47 -29.91
N TYR A 588 1.70 -27.25 -29.54
CA TYR A 588 1.80 -26.06 -30.39
C TYR A 588 2.53 -24.92 -29.68
N ASP A 589 3.45 -24.26 -30.41
CA ASP A 589 4.32 -23.21 -29.87
C ASP A 589 3.56 -21.94 -29.41
N SER A 590 2.29 -21.78 -29.82
CA SER A 590 1.42 -20.70 -29.36
C SER A 590 -0.07 -21.04 -29.49
N PHE A 591 -0.90 -20.31 -28.74
CA PHE A 591 -2.37 -20.40 -28.82
C PHE A 591 -2.91 -20.08 -30.21
N ASP A 592 -2.24 -19.18 -30.91
CA ASP A 592 -2.61 -18.78 -32.27
C ASP A 592 -2.29 -19.87 -33.29
N ALA A 593 -1.17 -20.58 -33.12
CA ALA A 593 -0.81 -21.71 -33.98
C ALA A 593 -1.83 -22.85 -33.86
N TRP A 594 -2.30 -23.12 -32.63
CA TRP A 594 -3.35 -24.09 -32.35
C TRP A 594 -4.72 -23.68 -32.90
N LEU A 595 -5.11 -22.40 -32.78
CA LEU A 595 -6.36 -21.88 -33.35
C LEU A 595 -6.36 -21.90 -34.88
N LEU A 596 -5.23 -21.56 -35.50
CA LEU A 596 -5.06 -21.59 -36.95
C LEU A 596 -5.13 -23.02 -37.50
N SER A 597 -4.61 -24.03 -36.79
CA SER A 597 -4.71 -25.43 -37.21
C SER A 597 -6.15 -25.94 -37.19
N LEU A 598 -6.97 -25.49 -36.24
CA LEU A 598 -8.39 -25.83 -36.19
C LEU A 598 -9.18 -25.22 -37.36
N VAL A 599 -8.89 -23.96 -37.73
CA VAL A 599 -9.49 -23.31 -38.89
C VAL A 599 -9.04 -23.94 -40.21
N ASP A 600 -7.77 -24.38 -40.31
CA ASP A 600 -7.23 -25.08 -41.49
C ASP A 600 -7.88 -26.45 -41.74
N GLU A 601 -8.35 -27.12 -40.69
CA GLU A 601 -9.10 -28.37 -40.79
C GLU A 601 -10.60 -28.15 -41.11
N GLY A 602 -10.99 -26.92 -41.44
CA GLY A 602 -12.33 -26.57 -41.89
C GLY A 602 -13.33 -26.29 -40.76
N LEU A 603 -12.87 -26.09 -39.52
CA LEU A 603 -13.73 -25.73 -38.40
C LEU A 603 -14.00 -24.22 -38.39
N VAL A 604 -15.26 -23.86 -38.13
CA VAL A 604 -15.68 -22.47 -38.00
C VAL A 604 -15.49 -22.03 -36.56
N VAL A 605 -14.58 -21.08 -36.33
CA VAL A 605 -14.28 -20.54 -35.01
C VAL A 605 -15.13 -19.29 -34.78
N THR A 606 -16.14 -19.36 -33.92
CA THR A 606 -17.09 -18.25 -33.72
C THR A 606 -16.79 -17.46 -32.45
N ARG A 607 -16.64 -16.15 -32.57
CA ARG A 607 -16.55 -15.23 -31.43
C ARG A 607 -17.95 -14.82 -31.00
N ARG A 608 -18.28 -15.02 -29.73
CA ARG A 608 -19.44 -14.39 -29.09
C ARG A 608 -19.01 -13.10 -28.40
N GLN A 609 -19.74 -12.02 -28.68
CA GLN A 609 -19.64 -10.77 -27.94
C GLN A 609 -21.07 -10.35 -27.62
N ASN A 610 -21.42 -10.39 -26.33
CA ASN A 610 -22.80 -10.37 -25.83
C ASN A 610 -23.64 -11.51 -26.46
N SER A 611 -24.93 -11.26 -26.71
CA SER A 611 -25.89 -12.24 -27.25
C SER A 611 -25.73 -12.51 -28.76
N GLN A 612 -24.75 -11.92 -29.44
CA GLN A 612 -24.47 -12.17 -30.87
C GLN A 612 -23.13 -12.86 -31.11
N SER A 613 -23.12 -13.71 -32.14
CA SER A 613 -22.00 -14.55 -32.54
C SER A 613 -21.53 -14.21 -33.95
N ARG A 614 -20.22 -14.08 -34.17
CA ARG A 614 -19.60 -13.81 -35.47
C ARG A 614 -18.42 -14.74 -35.72
N ASP A 615 -18.39 -15.37 -36.89
CA ASP A 615 -17.33 -16.28 -37.28
C ASP A 615 -16.01 -15.54 -37.54
N ILE A 616 -14.94 -16.04 -36.94
CA ILE A 616 -13.58 -15.51 -37.04
C ILE A 616 -12.91 -16.20 -38.22
N THR A 617 -12.44 -15.41 -39.18
CA THR A 617 -11.71 -15.89 -40.34
C THR A 617 -10.20 -15.96 -40.06
N ARG A 618 -9.47 -16.74 -40.86
CA ARG A 618 -8.00 -16.89 -40.77
C ARG A 618 -7.25 -15.55 -40.77
N ASP A 619 -7.68 -14.60 -41.59
CA ASP A 619 -7.09 -13.25 -41.66
C ASP A 619 -7.40 -12.39 -40.42
N SER A 620 -8.48 -12.69 -39.72
CA SER A 620 -8.84 -12.01 -38.47
C SER A 620 -7.95 -12.44 -37.31
N ILE A 621 -7.47 -13.69 -37.31
CA ILE A 621 -6.58 -14.24 -36.26
C ILE A 621 -5.18 -13.62 -36.37
N LYS A 622 -4.65 -13.46 -37.58
CA LYS A 622 -3.31 -12.88 -37.81
C LYS A 622 -3.19 -11.40 -37.45
N ASN A 623 -4.27 -10.62 -37.60
CA ASN A 623 -4.28 -9.18 -37.35
C ASN A 623 -4.58 -8.77 -35.91
N TYR A 624 -5.02 -9.70 -35.05
CA TYR A 624 -5.56 -9.38 -33.73
C TYR A 624 -4.51 -9.29 -32.62
N PHE A 625 -3.38 -9.99 -32.75
CA PHE A 625 -2.36 -10.12 -31.68
C PHE A 625 -1.01 -9.46 -32.00
N TYR A 626 -0.90 -8.76 -33.14
CA TYR A 626 0.27 -7.92 -33.47
C TYR A 626 0.15 -6.45 -33.01
N ARG A 627 -0.90 -6.12 -32.26
CA ARG A 627 -1.08 -4.88 -31.50
C ARG A 627 -1.20 -5.22 -30.04
#